data_AF-A0A660MWL5-F1
#
_entry.id   AF-A0A660MWL5-F1
#
_cell.length_a   1.000
_cell.length_b   1.000
_cell.length_c   1.000
_cell.angle_alpha   90.00
_cell.angle_beta   90.00
_cell.angle_gamma   90.00
#
_symmetry.space_group_name_H-M   'P 1'
#
loop_
_entity.id
_entity.type
_entity.pdbx_description
1 polymer ?
#
loop_
_entity_poly.entity_id
_entity_poly.type
_entity_poly.pdbx_seq_one_letter_code
_entity_poly.pdbx_strand_id
1 'polypeptide(L)' 'MPYKHFTQNQIIAIEIYIKEGFNLYQISKKLQKSHSSVYRIVNKYKSKKSGKFYANKCINDKKDLRKK' A
#
# COMPACT_ATOMS: atom_id res chain seq x y z
N MET A 1 -16.20 1.20 -13.68
CA MET A 1 -16.44 0.42 -12.45
C MET A 1 -15.83 1.15 -11.26
N PRO A 2 -16.56 1.41 -10.15
CA PRO A 2 -15.96 2.06 -8.99
C PRO A 2 -15.11 1.04 -8.24
N TYR A 3 -13.80 1.24 -8.21
CA TYR A 3 -12.93 0.51 -7.28
C TYR A 3 -13.37 0.90 -5.87
N LYS A 4 -14.12 0.04 -5.17
CA LYS A 4 -14.55 0.28 -3.78
C LYS A 4 -13.33 0.57 -2.92
N HIS A 5 -13.10 1.84 -2.65
CA HIS A 5 -12.04 2.30 -1.75
C HIS A 5 -12.26 1.68 -0.37
N PHE A 6 -11.16 1.30 0.30
CA PHE A 6 -11.24 0.92 1.70
C PHE A 6 -11.70 2.13 2.50
N THR A 7 -12.62 1.93 3.43
CA THR A 7 -12.99 2.99 4.37
C THR A 7 -11.83 3.23 5.34
N GLN A 8 -11.78 4.41 5.95
CA GLN A 8 -10.75 4.72 6.95
C GLN A 8 -10.74 3.70 8.11
N ASN A 9 -11.92 3.26 8.56
CA ASN A 9 -12.03 2.23 9.59
C ASN A 9 -11.43 0.88 9.15
N GLN A 10 -11.62 0.49 7.88
CA GLN A 10 -11.01 -0.72 7.34
C GLN A 10 -9.49 -0.60 7.23
N ILE A 11 -8.98 0.58 6.89
CA ILE A 11 -7.53 0.83 6.87
C ILE A 11 -6.96 0.69 8.28
N ILE A 12 -7.59 1.33 9.27
CA ILE A 12 -7.17 1.23 10.69
C ILE A 12 -7.20 -0.24 11.16
N ALA A 13 -8.24 -0.99 10.82
CA ALA A 13 -8.31 -2.41 11.15
C ALA A 13 -7.16 -3.22 10.53
N ILE A 14 -6.81 -2.97 9.26
CA ILE A 14 -5.64 -3.60 8.62
C ILE A 14 -4.35 -3.29 9.39
N GLU A 15 -4.16 -2.04 9.82
CA GLU A 15 -2.96 -1.65 10.59
C GLU A 15 -2.87 -2.36 11.94
N ILE A 16 -4.00 -2.51 12.64
CA ILE A 16 -4.10 -3.27 13.90
C ILE A 16 -3.75 -4.74 13.64
N TYR A 17 -4.36 -5.37 12.65
CA TYR A 17 -4.08 -6.79 12.34
C TYR A 17 -2.63 -7.05 11.95
N ILE A 18 -1.98 -6.13 11.23
CA ILE A 18 -0.54 -6.23 10.93
C ILE A 18 0.27 -6.18 12.24
N LYS A 19 -0.07 -5.30 13.19
CA LYS A 19 0.63 -5.20 14.48
C LYS A 19 0.42 -6.44 15.35
N GLU A 20 -0.76 -7.05 15.29
CA GLU A 20 -1.08 -8.31 15.96
C GLU A 20 -0.44 -9.55 15.30
N GLY A 21 0.25 -9.39 14.16
CA GLY A 21 0.96 -10.48 13.48
C GLY A 21 0.10 -11.30 12.52
N PHE A 22 -1.09 -10.83 12.14
CA PHE A 22 -1.95 -11.52 11.18
C PHE A 22 -1.31 -11.53 9.79
N ASN A 23 -1.43 -12.67 9.10
CA ASN A 23 -1.00 -12.79 7.72
C ASN A 23 -2.05 -12.24 6.74
N LEU A 24 -1.65 -12.05 5.48
CA LEU A 24 -2.49 -11.38 4.49
C LEU A 24 -3.81 -12.12 4.21
N TYR A 25 -3.76 -13.45 4.21
CA TYR A 25 -4.91 -14.31 4.01
C TYR A 25 -5.94 -14.11 5.13
N GLN A 26 -5.51 -14.14 6.39
CA GLN A 26 -6.39 -13.92 7.54
C GLN A 26 -7.04 -12.53 7.51
N ILE A 27 -6.28 -11.49 7.16
CA ILE A 27 -6.80 -10.12 7.03
C ILE A 27 -7.84 -10.05 5.90
N SER A 28 -7.56 -10.67 4.76
CA SER A 28 -8.50 -10.70 3.62
C SER A 28 -9.82 -11.38 3.97
N LYS A 29 -9.76 -12.49 4.71
CA LYS A 29 -10.94 -13.25 5.17
C LYS A 29 -11.77 -12.46 6.17
N LYS A 30 -11.13 -11.80 7.16
CA LYS A 30 -11.82 -10.96 8.15
C LYS A 30 -12.53 -9.76 7.53
N LEU A 31 -11.90 -9.09 6.58
CA LEU A 31 -12.46 -7.90 5.94
C LEU A 31 -13.43 -8.21 4.79
N GLN A 32 -13.54 -9.48 4.38
CA GLN A 32 -14.28 -9.92 3.20
C GLN A 32 -13.89 -9.09 1.95
N LYS A 33 -12.58 -8.92 1.77
CA LYS A 33 -11.98 -8.17 0.65
C LYS A 33 -11.05 -9.07 -0.14
N SER A 34 -10.85 -8.74 -1.41
CA SER A 34 -9.92 -9.48 -2.24
C SER A 34 -8.49 -9.37 -1.71
N HIS A 35 -7.77 -10.49 -1.81
CA HIS A 35 -6.39 -10.61 -1.37
C HIS A 35 -5.49 -9.53 -2.00
N SER A 36 -5.65 -9.25 -3.30
CA SER A 36 -4.90 -8.22 -4.04
C SER A 36 -5.15 -6.80 -3.50
N SER A 37 -6.39 -6.48 -3.14
CA SER A 37 -6.73 -5.16 -2.58
C SER A 37 -6.11 -4.97 -1.19
N VAL A 38 -6.20 -6.00 -0.33
CA VAL A 38 -5.57 -5.97 1.01
C VAL A 38 -4.04 -5.89 0.89
N TYR A 39 -3.44 -6.64 -0.05
CA TYR A 39 -2.00 -6.60 -0.33
C TYR A 39 -1.49 -5.19 -0.59
N ARG A 40 -2.18 -4.41 -1.42
CA ARG A 40 -1.80 -3.03 -1.73
C ARG A 40 -1.77 -2.14 -0.48
N ILE A 41 -2.75 -2.28 0.40
CA ILE A 41 -2.82 -1.49 1.65
C ILE A 41 -1.72 -1.92 2.63
N VAL A 42 -1.52 -3.23 2.81
CA VAL A 42 -0.47 -3.78 3.69
C VAL A 42 0.92 -3.34 3.22
N ASN A 43 1.19 -3.41 1.90
CA ASN A 43 2.46 -2.91 1.34
C ASN A 43 2.62 -1.41 1.52
N LYS A 44 1.55 -0.61 1.34
CA LYS A 44 1.59 0.83 1.58
C LYS A 44 1.92 1.14 3.05
N TYR A 45 1.35 0.39 3.99
CA TYR A 45 1.67 0.50 5.42
C TYR A 45 3.14 0.15 5.71
N LYS A 46 3.64 -0.98 5.19
CA LYS A 46 5.04 -1.39 5.35
C LYS A 46 6.02 -0.40 4.72
N SER A 47 5.70 0.14 3.54
CA SER A 47 6.51 1.15 2.85
C SER A 47 6.61 2.46 3.64
N LYS A 48 5.50 2.93 4.23
CA LYS A 48 5.50 4.10 5.14
C LYS A 48 6.42 3.86 6.36
N LYS A 49 6.34 2.68 6.98
CA LYS A 49 7.16 2.34 8.15
C LYS A 49 8.64 2.15 7.82
N SER A 50 8.95 1.72 6.60
CA SER A 50 10.32 1.45 6.16
C SER A 50 11.11 2.71 5.77
N GLY A 51 10.55 3.92 5.82
CA GLY A 51 11.25 5.16 5.43
C GLY A 51 11.67 5.23 3.94
N LYS A 52 11.44 4.17 3.16
CA LYS A 52 11.64 4.13 1.70
C LYS A 52 10.40 4.67 1.00
N PHE A 53 10.09 5.93 1.28
CA PHE A 53 9.15 6.71 0.50
C PHE A 53 9.91 7.21 -0.73
N TYR A 54 9.86 6.47 -1.85
CA TYR A 54 10.12 7.01 -3.19
C TYR A 54 11.26 8.04 -3.37
N ALA A 55 12.44 7.84 -2.76
CA ALA A 55 13.61 8.67 -3.07
C ALA A 55 14.14 8.45 -4.51
N ASN A 56 13.69 7.40 -5.21
CA ASN A 56 14.19 7.00 -6.53
C ASN A 56 13.16 7.13 -7.67
N LYS A 57 12.45 8.26 -7.77
CA LYS A 57 11.81 8.62 -9.06
C LYS A 57 11.84 10.10 -9.46
N CYS A 58 12.65 10.94 -8.79
CA CYS A 58 12.84 12.34 -9.17
C CYS A 58 14.30 12.75 -9.49
N ILE A 59 15.21 11.79 -9.72
CA ILE A 59 16.59 12.11 -10.16
C ILE A 59 16.78 11.95 -11.68
N ASN A 60 15.87 11.25 -12.38
CA ASN A 60 16.02 11.00 -13.82
C ASN A 60 15.05 11.74 -14.75
N ASP A 61 14.29 12.73 -14.26
CA ASP A 61 13.50 13.63 -15.11
C ASP A 61 14.19 14.98 -15.41
N LYS A 62 15.49 15.09 -15.10
CA LYS A 62 16.33 16.24 -15.50
C LYS A 62 17.39 15.90 -16.55
N LYS A 63 17.28 14.74 -17.20
CA LYS A 63 18.19 14.34 -18.29
C LYS A 63 17.60 14.40 -19.70
N ASP A 64 16.46 15.09 -19.87
CA ASP A 64 15.89 15.42 -21.19
C ASP A 64 15.93 16.93 -21.49
N LEU A 65 17.00 17.60 -21.03
CA LEU A 65 17.50 18.81 -21.67
C LEU A 65 18.61 18.38 -22.66
N ARG A 66 18.40 18.69 -23.95
CA ARG A 66 19.30 18.46 -25.12
C ARG A 66 19.36 17.04 -25.69
N LYS A 67 18.50 16.77 -26.68
CA LYS A 67 18.89 16.65 -28.11
C LYS A 67 17.71 16.13 -28.95
N LYS A 68 17.00 17.04 -29.61
CA LYS A 68 16.83 17.09 -31.08
C LYS A 68 16.01 18.32 -31.44
#